data_AF-A0A4R6MM81-F1
#
_entry.id   AF-A0A4R6MM81-F1
#
_cell.length_a   1.000
_cell.length_b   1.000
_cell.length_c   1.000
_cell.angle_alpha   90.00
_cell.angle_beta   90.00
_cell.angle_gamma   90.00
#
_symmetry.space_group_name_H-M   'P 1'
#
loop_
_entity.id
_entity.type
_entity.pdbx_description
1 polymer ?
#
loop_
_entity_poly.entity_id
_entity_poly.type
_entity_poly.pdbx_seq_one_letter_code
_entity_poly.pdbx_strand_id
1 'polypeptide(L)' 'MIVMAKTKIKSHSLSEMKEKYTGKIGSKERDKYEKKLLKHISKLK' A
#
# COMPACT_ATOMS: atom_id res chain seq x y z
N MET A 1 9.55 29.44 -26.84
CA MET A 1 9.38 27.98 -26.72
C MET A 1 9.41 27.63 -25.24
N ILE A 2 8.28 27.25 -24.65
CA ILE A 2 8.23 26.83 -23.23
C ILE A 2 8.54 25.34 -23.20
N VAL A 3 9.71 24.98 -22.72
CA VAL A 3 10.07 23.57 -22.49
C VAL A 3 9.31 23.10 -21.26
N MET A 4 8.28 22.27 -21.43
CA MET A 4 7.72 21.50 -20.34
C MET A 4 8.85 20.64 -19.77
N ALA A 5 9.38 21.03 -18.61
CA ALA A 5 10.24 20.17 -17.82
C ALA A 5 9.46 18.87 -17.63
N LYS A 6 9.92 17.78 -18.25
CA LYS A 6 9.27 16.47 -18.19
C LYS A 6 9.32 16.03 -16.73
N THR A 7 8.31 16.40 -15.95
CA THR A 7 8.11 15.89 -14.60
C THR A 7 7.93 14.40 -14.79
N LYS A 8 8.99 13.63 -14.52
CA LYS A 8 8.91 12.17 -14.45
C LYS A 8 7.86 11.86 -13.41
N ILE A 9 6.63 11.61 -13.84
CA ILE A 9 5.61 10.99 -13.00
C ILE A 9 6.24 9.68 -12.58
N LYS A 10 6.62 9.57 -11.31
CA LYS A 10 7.10 8.30 -10.76
C LYS A 10 5.91 7.35 -10.81
N SER A 11 5.86 6.54 -11.86
CA SER A 11 4.90 5.45 -12.01
C SER A 11 5.32 4.31 -11.09
N HIS A 12 5.18 4.54 -9.78
CA HIS A 12 5.20 3.45 -8.83
C HIS A 12 4.00 2.57 -9.15
N SER A 13 4.26 1.29 -9.39
CA SER A 13 3.18 0.34 -9.61
C SER A 13 2.35 0.25 -8.33
N LEU A 14 1.03 0.05 -8.46
CA LEU A 14 0.15 -0.12 -7.29
C LEU A 14 0.66 -1.23 -6.37
N SER A 15 1.32 -2.25 -6.92
CA SER A 15 2.03 -3.31 -6.19
C SER A 15 3.15 -2.76 -5.28
N GLU A 16 4.02 -1.90 -5.80
CA GLU A 16 5.16 -1.34 -5.07
C GLU A 16 4.71 -0.44 -3.90
N MET A 17 3.67 0.37 -4.10
CA MET A 17 3.06 1.14 -3.02
C MET A 17 2.40 0.21 -1.99
N LYS A 18 1.67 -0.80 -2.45
CA LYS A 18 0.99 -1.76 -1.58
C LYS A 18 1.97 -2.51 -0.69
N GLU A 19 3.12 -2.94 -1.20
CA GLU A 19 4.17 -3.57 -0.38
C GLU A 19 4.78 -2.60 0.63
N LYS A 20 4.99 -1.33 0.25
CA LYS A 20 5.51 -0.29 1.15
C LYS A 20 4.59 -0.02 2.34
N TYR A 21 3.26 -0.03 2.13
CA TYR A 21 2.28 0.32 3.17
C TYR A 21 1.66 -0.87 3.89
N THR A 22 1.59 -2.04 3.24
CA THR A 22 0.97 -3.26 3.81
C THR A 22 2.02 -4.25 4.32
N GLY A 23 3.30 -4.00 4.05
CA GLY A 23 4.38 -4.96 4.27
C GLY A 23 4.39 -6.09 3.23
N LYS A 24 5.49 -6.85 3.23
CA LYS A 24 5.64 -8.03 2.37
C LYS A 24 4.56 -9.08 2.70
N ILE A 25 4.05 -9.73 1.66
CA ILE A 25 3.16 -10.89 1.79
C ILE A 25 3.91 -11.97 2.58
N GLY A 26 3.29 -12.50 3.64
CA GLY A 26 3.89 -13.49 4.53
C GLY A 26 4.78 -12.93 5.66
N SER A 27 4.90 -11.59 5.80
CA SER A 27 5.50 -11.02 7.01
C SER A 27 4.53 -11.14 8.19
N LYS A 28 5.07 -11.51 9.37
CA LYS A 28 4.33 -11.55 10.64
C LYS A 28 3.62 -10.24 10.96
N GLU A 29 4.14 -9.11 10.48
CA GLU A 29 3.55 -7.77 10.69
C GLU A 29 2.26 -7.60 9.89
N ARG A 30 2.25 -8.08 8.64
CA ARG A 30 1.09 -8.06 7.77
C ARG A 30 -0.02 -8.99 8.28
N ASP A 31 0.34 -10.20 8.69
CA ASP A 31 -0.59 -11.14 9.32
C ASP A 31 -1.28 -10.55 10.56
N LYS A 32 -0.51 -9.84 11.40
CA LYS A 32 -1.06 -9.15 12.58
C LYS A 32 -2.00 -8.02 12.18
N TYR A 33 -1.64 -7.24 11.17
CA TYR A 33 -2.46 -6.16 10.65
C TYR A 33 -3.79 -6.70 10.08
N GLU A 34 -3.74 -7.74 9.25
CA GLU A 34 -4.92 -8.38 8.65
C GLU A 34 -5.85 -8.95 9.72
N LYS A 35 -5.32 -9.65 10.73
CA LYS A 35 -6.11 -10.13 11.88
C LYS A 35 -6.79 -8.98 12.64
N LYS A 36 -6.07 -7.89 12.91
CA LYS A 36 -6.63 -6.72 13.61
C LYS A 36 -7.72 -6.02 12.80
N LEU A 37 -7.53 -5.93 11.49
CA LEU A 37 -8.50 -5.35 10.55
C LEU A 37 -9.78 -6.19 10.50
N LEU A 38 -9.66 -7.51 10.33
CA LEU A 38 -10.80 -8.43 10.36
C LEU A 38 -11.59 -8.34 11.68
N LYS A 39 -10.89 -8.20 12.81
CA LYS A 39 -11.52 -8.02 14.12
C LYS A 39 -12.28 -6.70 14.25
N HIS A 40 -11.79 -5.63 13.63
CA HIS A 40 -12.52 -4.35 13.57
C HIS A 40 -13.74 -4.41 12.67
N ILE A 41 -13.60 -5.01 11.48
CA ILE A 41 -14.71 -5.17 10.54
C ILE A 41 -15.83 -6.02 11.16
N SER A 42 -15.48 -7.09 11.86
CA SER A 42 -16.43 -7.95 12.57
C SER A 42 -17.21 -7.20 13.66
N LYS A 43 -16.58 -6.20 14.31
CA LYS A 43 -17.24 -5.36 15.32
C LYS A 43 -18.16 -4.27 14.74
N LEU A 44 -18.06 -3.99 13.45
CA LEU A 44 -18.91 -3.03 12.75
C LEU A 44 -20.18 -3.69 12.18
N LYS A 45 -20.28 -5.01 12.33
CA LYS A 45 -21.41 -5.83 11.88
C LYS A 45 -22.31 -6.17 13.06
#